data_AF-A0A7S0YVP4-F1
#
_entry.id   AF-A0A7S0YVP4-F1
#
_cell.length_a   1.000
_cell.length_b   1.000
_cell.length_c   1.000
_cell.angle_alpha   90.00
_cell.angle_beta   90.00
_cell.angle_gamma   90.00
#
_symmetry.space_group_name_H-M   'P 1'
#
loop_
_entity.id
_entity.type
_entity.pdbx_description
1 polymer ?
#
loop_
_entity_poly.entity_id
_entity_poly.type
_entity_poly.pdbx_seq_one_letter_code
_entity_poly.pdbx_strand_id
1 'polypeptide(L)'
;AQEIRGCGDMGDSTYTWIDMNEPSCFDGPESTFPKDLRHAGGVEHREAHNLFGHLMAAATSQGQALARPGGRPFLLTRSFFAGTQRYAAVWTGDNQATWEQLGAAAPMLLQLSLCGIHFCGADVGGFFGDPDEELLVRWYQSGAFYPFFRAHAHLETERREPWLYGERAEERIRRAVRGRYALLPYLYTLFYLSALRSTDSP
;
A
#
# COMPACT_ATOMS: atom_id res chain seq x y z
N ALA A 1 6.34 -18.62 0.57
CA ALA A 1 5.01 -19.26 0.54
C ALA A 1 4.81 -20.23 1.72
N GLN A 2 5.67 -21.24 1.91
CA GLN A 2 5.53 -22.19 3.02
C GLN A 2 5.62 -21.53 4.40
N GLU A 3 6.54 -20.58 4.60
CA GLU A 3 6.64 -19.80 5.86
C GLU A 3 5.35 -19.04 6.18
N ILE A 4 4.76 -18.36 5.19
CA ILE A 4 3.49 -17.63 5.35
C ILE A 4 2.33 -18.59 5.67
N ARG A 5 2.37 -19.83 5.17
CA ARG A 5 1.39 -20.86 5.57
C ARG A 5 1.46 -21.14 7.06
N GLY A 6 2.66 -21.18 7.64
CA GLY A 6 2.86 -21.35 9.08
C GLY A 6 2.28 -20.18 9.91
N CYS A 7 2.12 -19.01 9.32
CA CYS A 7 1.46 -17.86 9.94
C CYS A 7 -0.07 -17.95 9.99
N GLY A 8 -0.69 -18.96 9.35
CA GLY A 8 -2.15 -19.14 9.32
C GLY A 8 -2.80 -19.32 10.71
N ASP A 9 -2.02 -19.73 11.71
CA ASP A 9 -2.47 -19.91 13.09
C ASP A 9 -2.70 -18.57 13.82
N MET A 10 -2.33 -17.43 13.22
CA MET A 10 -2.54 -16.09 13.78
C MET A 10 -3.97 -15.52 13.55
N GLY A 11 -4.90 -16.35 13.07
CA GLY A 11 -6.33 -16.03 12.99
C GLY A 11 -6.81 -15.39 11.68
N ASP A 12 -8.14 -15.34 11.52
CA ASP A 12 -8.83 -15.00 10.27
C ASP A 12 -8.70 -13.54 9.79
N SER A 13 -8.10 -12.67 10.59
CA SER A 13 -7.91 -11.25 10.27
C SER A 13 -6.44 -10.88 10.06
N THR A 14 -5.54 -11.87 9.99
CA THR A 14 -4.12 -11.64 9.80
C THR A 14 -3.78 -11.58 8.30
N TYR A 15 -3.12 -10.50 7.91
CA TYR A 15 -2.69 -10.20 6.55
C TYR A 15 -1.25 -9.69 6.56
N THR A 16 -0.66 -9.46 5.38
CA THR A 16 0.77 -9.20 5.24
C THR A 16 1.03 -7.83 4.61
N TRP A 17 1.97 -7.10 5.16
CA TRP A 17 2.58 -5.95 4.51
C TRP A 17 4.02 -6.32 4.17
N ILE A 18 4.36 -6.31 2.88
CA ILE A 18 5.74 -6.50 2.39
C ILE A 18 6.35 -5.12 2.13
N ASP A 19 7.42 -4.83 2.84
CA ASP A 19 8.18 -3.59 2.73
C ASP A 19 9.64 -3.90 2.39
N MET A 20 10.42 -2.89 2.03
CA MET A 20 11.86 -3.01 1.73
C MET A 20 12.17 -3.96 0.56
N ASN A 21 11.20 -4.17 -0.34
CA ASN A 21 11.24 -5.22 -1.35
C ASN A 21 11.67 -4.72 -2.75
N GLU A 22 12.40 -3.61 -2.83
CA GLU A 22 13.05 -3.16 -4.07
C GLU A 22 14.08 -4.15 -4.65
N PRO A 23 14.95 -4.86 -3.89
CA PRO A 23 15.14 -4.95 -2.43
C PRO A 23 15.99 -3.83 -1.86
N SER A 24 15.63 -3.34 -0.68
CA SER A 24 16.47 -2.39 0.05
C SER A 24 17.59 -3.13 0.78
N CYS A 25 18.82 -2.68 0.56
CA CYS A 25 20.04 -3.18 1.20
C CYS A 25 20.89 -1.97 1.62
N PHE A 26 20.96 -1.70 2.93
CA PHE A 26 21.55 -0.44 3.43
C PHE A 26 23.02 -0.24 3.06
N ASP A 27 23.79 -1.32 2.95
CA ASP A 27 25.21 -1.27 2.57
C ASP A 27 25.43 -1.49 1.06
N GLY A 28 24.34 -1.62 0.29
CA GLY A 28 24.38 -1.90 -1.14
C GLY A 28 24.51 -0.65 -2.01
N PRO A 29 24.94 -0.79 -3.29
CA PRO A 29 24.93 0.32 -4.23
C PRO A 29 23.51 0.85 -4.40
N GLU A 30 23.33 2.17 -4.32
CA GLU A 30 22.01 2.82 -4.41
C GLU A 30 20.99 2.24 -3.40
N SER A 31 21.48 1.74 -2.26
CA SER A 31 20.69 1.05 -1.24
C SER A 31 19.96 -0.20 -1.75
N THR A 32 20.50 -0.91 -2.74
CA THR A 32 19.95 -2.17 -3.29
C THR A 32 21.04 -3.22 -3.58
N PHE A 33 20.67 -4.36 -4.14
CA PHE A 33 21.61 -5.42 -4.47
C PHE A 33 22.54 -5.05 -5.65
N PRO A 34 23.80 -5.55 -5.65
CA PRO A 34 24.69 -5.43 -6.79
C PRO A 34 24.11 -6.05 -8.07
N LYS A 35 24.40 -5.43 -9.22
CA LYS A 35 23.85 -5.82 -10.53
C LYS A 35 24.24 -7.22 -10.99
N ASP A 36 25.39 -7.72 -10.54
CA ASP A 36 25.98 -9.02 -10.88
C ASP A 36 25.60 -10.15 -9.89
N LEU A 37 24.80 -9.83 -8.85
CA LEU A 37 24.20 -10.85 -8.00
C LEU A 37 23.36 -11.82 -8.84
N ARG A 38 23.51 -13.13 -8.62
CA ARG A 38 22.83 -14.16 -9.40
C ARG A 38 21.58 -14.68 -8.68
N HIS A 39 20.46 -14.69 -9.39
CA HIS A 39 19.19 -15.30 -8.98
C HIS A 39 19.10 -16.76 -9.45
N ALA A 40 18.00 -17.42 -9.10
CA ALA A 40 17.67 -18.76 -9.60
C ALA A 40 17.73 -18.81 -11.13
N GLY A 41 18.25 -19.92 -11.67
CA GLY A 41 18.46 -20.08 -13.12
C GLY A 41 19.67 -19.32 -13.67
N GLY A 42 20.46 -18.65 -12.83
CA GLY A 42 21.68 -17.95 -13.26
C GLY A 42 21.45 -16.55 -13.81
N VAL A 43 20.23 -16.02 -13.70
CA VAL A 43 19.84 -14.67 -14.14
C VAL A 43 20.52 -13.62 -13.26
N GLU A 44 21.09 -12.57 -13.86
CA GLU A 44 21.71 -11.48 -13.09
C GLU A 44 20.67 -10.52 -12.51
N HIS A 45 20.99 -9.90 -11.38
CA HIS A 45 20.10 -8.96 -10.72
C HIS A 45 19.74 -7.77 -11.62
N ARG A 46 20.65 -7.32 -12.50
CA ARG A 46 20.33 -6.27 -13.49
C ARG A 46 19.13 -6.58 -14.38
N GLU A 47 18.85 -7.86 -14.63
CA GLU A 47 17.75 -8.32 -15.49
C GLU A 47 16.45 -8.48 -14.71
N ALA A 48 16.55 -8.77 -13.41
CA ALA A 48 15.43 -9.11 -12.54
C ALA A 48 15.09 -8.04 -11.48
N HIS A 49 15.87 -6.98 -11.35
CA HIS A 49 15.78 -5.98 -10.28
C HIS A 49 14.33 -5.48 -10.09
N ASN A 50 13.73 -4.92 -11.14
CA ASN A 50 12.36 -4.39 -11.10
C ASN A 50 11.28 -5.47 -10.89
N LEU A 51 11.59 -6.75 -11.11
CA LEU A 51 10.67 -7.86 -10.88
C LEU A 51 10.72 -8.37 -9.45
N PHE A 52 11.73 -8.01 -8.66
CA PHE A 52 11.94 -8.58 -7.33
C PHE A 52 10.73 -8.36 -6.41
N GLY A 53 10.28 -7.11 -6.27
CA GLY A 53 9.10 -6.77 -5.46
C GLY A 53 7.82 -7.43 -5.97
N HIS A 54 7.64 -7.49 -7.30
CA HIS A 54 6.51 -8.16 -7.93
C HIS A 54 6.46 -9.67 -7.62
N LEU A 55 7.59 -10.36 -7.75
CA LEU A 55 7.70 -11.79 -7.49
C LEU A 55 7.51 -12.10 -6.00
N MET A 56 8.00 -11.22 -5.10
CA MET A 56 7.74 -11.33 -3.67
C MET A 56 6.25 -11.16 -3.34
N ALA A 57 5.57 -10.20 -3.96
CA ALA A 57 4.12 -10.00 -3.83
C ALA A 57 3.34 -11.24 -4.30
N ALA A 58 3.69 -11.80 -5.46
CA ALA A 58 3.06 -13.00 -5.99
C ALA A 58 3.25 -14.22 -5.06
N ALA A 59 4.49 -14.45 -4.61
CA ALA A 59 4.80 -15.55 -3.68
C ALA A 59 4.10 -15.39 -2.31
N THR A 60 3.92 -14.15 -1.85
CA THR A 60 3.23 -13.82 -0.61
C THR A 60 1.73 -14.04 -0.73
N SER A 61 1.12 -13.57 -1.82
CA SER A 61 -0.29 -13.81 -2.14
C SER A 61 -0.60 -15.30 -2.21
N GLN A 62 0.26 -16.10 -2.85
CA GLN A 62 0.11 -17.55 -2.91
C GLN A 62 0.23 -18.18 -1.52
N GLY A 63 1.17 -17.71 -0.69
CA GLY A 63 1.31 -18.14 0.70
C GLY A 63 0.03 -17.91 1.51
N GLN A 64 -0.57 -16.72 1.41
CA GLN A 64 -1.84 -16.43 2.10
C GLN A 64 -3.00 -17.30 1.60
N ALA A 65 -3.10 -17.52 0.28
CA ALA A 65 -4.15 -18.38 -0.28
C ALA A 65 -4.03 -19.85 0.20
N LEU A 66 -2.80 -20.34 0.39
CA LEU A 66 -2.53 -21.66 0.95
C LEU A 66 -2.77 -21.72 2.47
N ALA A 67 -2.50 -20.62 3.18
CA ALA A 67 -2.75 -20.51 4.62
C ALA A 67 -4.26 -20.49 4.92
N ARG A 68 -5.06 -19.86 4.04
CA ARG A 68 -6.51 -19.73 4.19
C ARG A 68 -7.26 -20.10 2.90
N PRO A 69 -7.47 -21.41 2.66
CA PRO A 69 -8.28 -21.86 1.53
C PRO A 69 -9.68 -21.23 1.54
N GLY A 70 -10.09 -20.61 0.44
CA GLY A 70 -11.38 -19.92 0.30
C GLY A 70 -11.40 -18.47 0.80
N GLY A 71 -10.36 -18.02 1.52
CA GLY A 71 -10.16 -16.61 1.88
C GLY A 71 -9.59 -15.81 0.70
N ARG A 72 -9.94 -14.52 0.61
CA ARG A 72 -9.27 -13.59 -0.32
C ARG A 72 -8.01 -13.04 0.32
N PRO A 73 -6.82 -13.19 -0.30
CA PRO A 73 -5.60 -12.56 0.18
C PRO A 73 -5.75 -11.04 0.24
N PHE A 74 -5.09 -10.43 1.21
CA PHE A 74 -4.82 -9.00 1.21
C PHE A 74 -3.36 -8.80 1.56
N LEU A 75 -2.66 -8.07 0.71
CA LEU A 75 -1.30 -7.62 0.98
C LEU A 75 -1.06 -6.21 0.46
N LEU A 76 -0.17 -5.52 1.16
CA LEU A 76 0.36 -4.22 0.78
C LEU A 76 1.82 -4.40 0.37
N THR A 77 2.26 -3.78 -0.74
CA THR A 77 3.65 -3.82 -1.23
C THR A 77 4.21 -2.44 -1.51
N ARG A 78 5.52 -2.25 -1.26
CA ARG A 78 6.22 -0.99 -1.59
C ARG A 78 6.67 -0.98 -3.04
N SER A 79 7.55 -1.93 -3.38
CA SER A 79 8.02 -2.16 -4.75
C SER A 79 7.00 -2.97 -5.54
N PHE A 80 6.83 -2.62 -6.81
CA PHE A 80 5.90 -3.26 -7.72
C PHE A 80 6.36 -3.12 -9.19
N PHE A 81 5.83 -3.99 -10.03
CA PHE A 81 5.97 -3.93 -11.49
C PHE A 81 4.62 -4.13 -12.19
N ALA A 82 4.60 -4.02 -13.53
CA ALA A 82 3.42 -4.34 -14.32
C ALA A 82 2.87 -5.74 -13.98
N GLY A 83 1.57 -5.82 -13.66
CA GLY A 83 0.92 -7.07 -13.22
C GLY A 83 0.77 -7.24 -11.72
N THR A 84 1.37 -6.37 -10.89
CA THR A 84 1.28 -6.46 -9.42
C THR A 84 -0.14 -6.24 -8.89
N GLN A 85 -1.02 -5.57 -9.65
CA GLN A 85 -2.44 -5.39 -9.30
C GLN A 85 -3.20 -6.69 -9.07
N ARG A 86 -2.68 -7.83 -9.57
CA ARG A 86 -3.26 -9.16 -9.33
C ARG A 86 -3.03 -9.68 -7.92
N TYR A 87 -2.05 -9.12 -7.21
CA TYR A 87 -1.55 -9.68 -5.96
C TYR A 87 -1.68 -8.70 -4.80
N ALA A 88 -1.36 -7.41 -4.99
CA ALA A 88 -1.19 -6.49 -3.87
C ALA A 88 -1.80 -5.10 -4.09
N ALA A 89 -2.20 -4.47 -2.99
CA ALA A 89 -2.34 -3.03 -2.88
C ALA A 89 -0.95 -2.36 -2.84
N VAL A 90 -0.87 -1.11 -3.26
CA VAL A 90 0.36 -0.31 -3.27
C VAL A 90 0.15 0.98 -2.48
N TRP A 91 1.18 1.47 -1.79
CA TRP A 91 1.19 2.85 -1.32
C TRP A 91 2.39 3.61 -1.90
N THR A 92 2.32 4.93 -1.86
CA THR A 92 3.31 5.83 -2.48
C THR A 92 4.65 5.92 -1.74
N GLY A 93 4.87 5.08 -0.72
CA GLY A 93 6.09 5.10 0.08
C GLY A 93 6.09 6.23 1.11
N ASP A 94 7.31 6.64 1.47
CA ASP A 94 7.58 7.51 2.61
C ASP A 94 7.40 8.99 2.24
N ASN A 95 6.15 9.46 2.27
CA ASN A 95 5.81 10.87 2.02
C ASN A 95 6.05 11.77 3.25
N GLN A 96 5.99 13.09 3.08
CA GLN A 96 6.19 14.06 4.18
C GLN A 96 4.88 14.72 4.61
N ALA A 97 4.77 15.10 5.88
CA ALA A 97 3.67 15.83 6.49
C ALA A 97 3.63 17.30 6.03
N THR A 98 3.41 17.52 4.74
CA THR A 98 3.37 18.86 4.12
C THR A 98 2.18 18.99 3.17
N TRP A 99 1.73 20.23 2.95
CA TRP A 99 0.67 20.55 1.98
C TRP A 99 1.05 20.19 0.55
N GLU A 100 2.33 20.29 0.19
CA GLU A 100 2.84 19.89 -1.12
C GLU A 100 2.63 18.40 -1.35
N GLN A 101 2.98 17.56 -0.37
CA GLN A 101 2.78 16.11 -0.45
C GLN A 101 1.31 15.69 -0.43
N LEU A 102 0.46 16.41 0.32
CA LEU A 102 -0.99 16.24 0.21
C LEU A 102 -1.48 16.56 -1.21
N GLY A 103 -1.01 17.65 -1.81
CA GLY A 103 -1.34 18.03 -3.19
C GLY A 103 -0.82 17.05 -4.24
N ALA A 104 0.36 16.46 -4.02
CA ALA A 104 0.99 15.50 -4.92
C ALA A 104 0.33 14.11 -4.87
N ALA A 105 -0.36 13.74 -3.78
CA ALA A 105 -0.97 12.42 -3.64
C ALA A 105 -1.99 12.11 -4.76
N ALA A 106 -2.91 13.04 -5.05
CA ALA A 106 -3.94 12.81 -6.08
C ALA A 106 -3.36 12.51 -7.48
N PRO A 107 -2.45 13.31 -8.06
CA PRO A 107 -1.86 12.99 -9.36
C PRO A 107 -1.06 11.68 -9.35
N MET A 108 -0.35 11.35 -8.26
CA MET A 108 0.36 10.06 -8.16
C MET A 108 -0.59 8.86 -8.18
N LEU A 109 -1.69 8.91 -7.42
CA LEU A 109 -2.68 7.82 -7.38
C LEU A 109 -3.42 7.65 -8.71
N LEU A 110 -3.70 8.77 -9.39
CA LEU A 110 -4.28 8.73 -10.74
C LEU A 110 -3.31 8.10 -11.74
N GLN A 111 -2.02 8.42 -11.68
CA GLN A 111 -1.00 7.79 -12.53
C GLN A 111 -0.91 6.27 -12.29
N LEU A 112 -0.89 5.82 -11.03
CA LEU A 112 -0.93 4.40 -10.69
C LEU A 112 -2.17 3.71 -11.27
N SER A 113 -3.32 4.36 -11.16
CA SER A 113 -4.58 3.86 -11.71
C SER A 113 -4.55 3.74 -13.24
N LEU A 114 -3.99 4.73 -13.94
CA LEU A 114 -3.79 4.66 -15.40
C LEU A 114 -2.87 3.51 -15.82
N CYS A 115 -1.91 3.14 -14.97
CA CYS A 115 -1.04 1.99 -15.16
C CYS A 115 -1.64 0.66 -14.67
N GLY A 116 -2.92 0.63 -14.28
CA GLY A 116 -3.64 -0.57 -13.86
C GLY A 116 -3.51 -0.91 -12.37
N ILE A 117 -2.78 -0.12 -11.57
CA ILE A 117 -2.68 -0.26 -10.11
C ILE A 117 -3.76 0.60 -9.44
N HIS A 118 -5.01 0.12 -9.49
CA HIS A 118 -6.16 0.84 -8.92
C HIS A 118 -6.23 0.76 -7.39
N PHE A 119 -5.70 -0.32 -6.78
CA PHE A 119 -5.72 -0.46 -5.32
C PHE A 119 -4.52 0.26 -4.69
N CYS A 120 -4.51 1.59 -4.79
CA CYS A 120 -3.40 2.43 -4.33
C CYS A 120 -3.81 3.48 -3.30
N GLY A 121 -2.83 3.97 -2.53
CA GLY A 121 -3.02 4.99 -1.50
C GLY A 121 -1.74 5.74 -1.14
N ALA A 122 -1.87 6.76 -0.30
CA ALA A 122 -0.75 7.47 0.30
C ALA A 122 -0.96 7.55 1.81
N ASP A 123 0.13 7.66 2.59
CA ASP A 123 0.02 7.73 4.04
C ASP A 123 -0.64 9.04 4.47
N VAL A 124 -1.81 8.89 5.10
CA VAL A 124 -2.62 10.00 5.60
C VAL A 124 -1.93 10.63 6.80
N GLY A 125 -1.71 11.95 6.71
CA GLY A 125 -0.90 12.72 7.66
C GLY A 125 0.57 12.87 7.24
N GLY A 126 1.04 12.12 6.25
CA GLY A 126 2.42 12.12 5.75
C GLY A 126 3.37 11.35 6.66
N PHE A 127 4.10 10.37 6.14
CA PHE A 127 4.93 9.44 6.93
C PHE A 127 5.97 10.15 7.81
N PHE A 128 6.78 11.04 7.23
CA PHE A 128 7.76 11.85 7.96
C PHE A 128 7.21 13.21 8.40
N GLY A 129 7.61 13.66 9.59
CA GLY A 129 7.25 14.97 10.15
C GLY A 129 5.87 15.01 10.81
N ASP A 130 5.62 16.08 11.57
CA ASP A 130 4.41 16.24 12.38
C ASP A 130 3.42 17.19 11.69
N PRO A 131 2.27 16.71 11.18
CA PRO A 131 1.27 17.58 10.59
C PRO A 131 0.58 18.40 11.68
N ASP A 132 0.31 19.67 11.38
CA ASP A 132 -0.60 20.45 12.20
C ASP A 132 -2.05 19.91 12.10
N GLU A 133 -2.91 20.39 13.00
CA GLU A 133 -4.33 19.98 13.05
C GLU A 133 -5.02 20.15 11.69
N GLU A 134 -4.78 21.28 11.02
CA GLU A 134 -5.46 21.59 9.78
C GLU A 134 -5.04 20.62 8.67
N LEU A 135 -3.73 20.42 8.49
CA LEU A 135 -3.18 19.51 7.51
C LEU A 135 -3.69 18.09 7.74
N LEU A 136 -3.67 17.60 8.98
CA LEU A 136 -4.17 16.26 9.29
C LEU A 136 -5.65 16.11 8.94
N VAL A 137 -6.49 17.07 9.36
CA VAL A 137 -7.93 17.06 9.03
C VAL A 137 -8.16 17.07 7.52
N ARG A 138 -7.42 17.90 6.77
CA ARG A 138 -7.53 17.97 5.31
C ARG A 138 -7.05 16.70 4.64
N TRP A 139 -6.01 16.07 5.17
CA TRP A 139 -5.53 14.81 4.66
C TRP A 139 -6.57 13.69 4.86
N TYR A 140 -7.25 13.63 6.00
CA TYR A 140 -8.35 12.68 6.21
C TYR A 140 -9.52 12.93 5.25
N GLN A 141 -9.85 14.20 4.98
CA GLN A 141 -10.90 14.56 4.01
C GLN A 141 -10.55 14.12 2.58
N SER A 142 -9.29 14.27 2.16
CA SER A 142 -8.80 13.80 0.86
C SER A 142 -8.66 12.28 0.82
N GLY A 143 -7.98 11.71 1.83
CA GLY A 143 -7.63 10.30 1.93
C GLY A 143 -8.82 9.38 2.07
N ALA A 144 -9.96 9.87 2.56
CA ALA A 144 -11.22 9.14 2.57
C ALA A 144 -11.64 8.66 1.17
N PHE A 145 -11.14 9.30 0.09
CA PHE A 145 -11.39 8.93 -1.30
C PHE A 145 -10.29 8.06 -1.93
N TYR A 146 -9.18 7.78 -1.23
CA TYR A 146 -8.14 6.89 -1.76
C TYR A 146 -8.66 5.45 -1.83
N PRO A 147 -8.38 4.69 -2.91
CA PRO A 147 -8.75 3.28 -2.98
C PRO A 147 -8.23 2.48 -1.76
N PHE A 148 -6.94 2.63 -1.46
CA PHE A 148 -6.32 2.19 -0.20
C PHE A 148 -6.19 3.37 0.77
N PHE A 149 -6.84 3.27 1.94
CA PHE A 149 -6.93 4.35 2.91
C PHE A 149 -6.29 3.92 4.24
N ARG A 150 -5.13 4.49 4.55
CA ARG A 150 -4.30 4.20 5.74
C ARG A 150 -3.71 5.48 6.31
N ALA A 151 -3.73 5.63 7.63
CA ALA A 151 -2.86 6.57 8.34
C ALA A 151 -1.63 5.80 8.86
N HIS A 152 -0.44 6.37 8.68
CA HIS A 152 0.82 5.75 9.06
C HIS A 152 1.85 6.82 9.43
N ALA A 153 2.84 6.48 10.25
CA ALA A 153 3.78 7.43 10.82
C ALA A 153 5.14 6.83 11.07
N HIS A 154 6.18 7.64 10.88
CA HIS A 154 7.54 7.30 11.22
C HIS A 154 7.70 7.20 12.75
N LEU A 155 8.65 6.41 13.21
CA LEU A 155 8.87 6.14 14.64
C LEU A 155 9.18 7.42 15.45
N GLU A 156 9.83 8.40 14.82
CA GLU A 156 10.30 9.63 15.47
C GLU A 156 9.26 10.76 15.51
N THR A 157 8.08 10.57 14.90
CA THR A 157 7.01 11.59 14.93
C THR A 157 6.17 11.49 16.20
N GLU A 158 5.47 12.56 16.54
CA GLU A 158 4.48 12.55 17.60
C GLU A 158 3.32 11.58 17.31
N ARG A 159 2.67 11.11 18.37
CA ARG A 159 1.45 10.34 18.24
C ARG A 159 0.35 11.19 17.63
N ARG A 160 -0.32 10.65 16.62
CA ARG A 160 -1.27 11.42 15.81
C ARG A 160 -2.53 10.68 15.42
N GLU A 161 -2.98 9.76 16.27
CA GLU A 161 -4.29 9.17 16.12
C GLU A 161 -5.38 10.26 16.16
N PRO A 162 -6.48 10.15 15.39
CA PRO A 162 -7.45 11.23 15.20
C PRO A 162 -8.03 11.89 16.45
N TRP A 163 -8.11 11.14 17.56
CA TRP A 163 -8.65 11.58 18.84
C TRP A 163 -7.67 12.42 19.68
N LEU A 164 -6.43 12.62 19.22
CA LEU A 164 -5.42 13.42 19.93
C LEU A 164 -5.46 14.92 19.59
N TYR A 165 -6.15 15.31 18.53
CA TYR A 165 -6.19 16.70 18.02
C TYR A 165 -7.42 17.50 18.50
N GLY A 166 -8.04 17.07 19.60
CA GLY A 166 -9.23 17.72 20.18
C GLY A 166 -10.54 17.40 19.44
N GLU A 167 -11.66 17.69 20.12
CA GLU A 167 -12.99 17.24 19.69
C GLU A 167 -13.41 17.77 18.30
N ARG A 168 -13.00 19.00 17.97
CA ARG A 168 -13.35 19.64 16.69
C ARG A 168 -12.66 18.96 15.51
N ALA A 169 -11.37 18.63 15.64
CA ALA A 169 -10.63 17.91 14.62
C ALA A 169 -11.14 16.48 14.50
N GLU A 170 -11.34 15.80 15.64
CA GLU A 170 -11.86 14.44 15.68
C GLU A 170 -13.23 14.33 14.99
N GLU A 171 -14.17 15.25 15.24
CA GLU A 171 -15.48 15.24 14.58
C GLU A 171 -15.37 15.45 13.07
N ARG A 172 -14.47 16.33 12.61
CA ARG A 172 -14.22 16.54 11.18
C ARG A 172 -13.63 15.30 10.50
N ILE A 173 -12.67 14.65 11.14
CA ILE A 173 -12.08 13.40 10.66
C ILE A 173 -13.14 12.29 10.66
N ARG A 174 -13.90 12.15 11.75
CA ARG A 174 -15.00 11.19 11.90
C ARG A 174 -16.03 11.34 10.79
N ARG A 175 -16.40 12.57 10.42
CA ARG A 175 -17.31 12.85 9.31
C ARG A 175 -16.75 12.34 7.98
N ALA A 176 -15.47 12.58 7.69
CA ALA A 176 -14.82 12.08 6.47
C ALA A 176 -14.80 10.54 6.42
N VAL A 177 -14.43 9.90 7.53
CA VAL A 177 -14.41 8.43 7.65
C VAL A 177 -15.82 7.85 7.52
N ARG A 178 -16.84 8.41 8.20
CA ARG A 178 -18.24 7.99 8.04
C ARG A 178 -18.72 8.14 6.59
N GLY A 179 -18.32 9.21 5.91
CA GLY A 179 -18.60 9.41 4.48
C GLY A 179 -18.04 8.28 3.62
N ARG A 180 -16.78 7.89 3.85
CA ARG A 180 -16.18 6.71 3.20
C ARG A 180 -16.97 5.44 3.49
N TYR A 181 -17.34 5.19 4.75
CA TYR A 181 -18.10 3.99 5.13
C TYR A 181 -19.47 3.92 4.44
N ALA A 182 -20.15 5.05 4.27
CA ALA A 182 -21.40 5.12 3.50
C ALA A 182 -21.19 4.77 2.01
N LEU A 183 -20.00 5.01 1.47
CA LEU A 183 -19.62 4.68 0.09
C LEU A 183 -19.02 3.27 -0.06
N LEU A 184 -18.86 2.47 1.01
CA LEU A 184 -18.25 1.14 0.90
C LEU A 184 -18.92 0.22 -0.14
N PRO A 185 -20.26 0.16 -0.26
CA PRO A 185 -20.89 -0.63 -1.31
C PRO A 185 -20.48 -0.18 -2.72
N TYR A 186 -20.43 1.14 -2.94
CA TYR A 186 -20.02 1.73 -4.21
C TYR A 186 -18.54 1.44 -4.52
N LEU A 187 -17.65 1.65 -3.55
CA LEU A 187 -16.22 1.35 -3.69
C LEU A 187 -16.00 -0.13 -4.01
N TYR A 188 -16.70 -1.03 -3.31
CA TYR A 188 -16.60 -2.46 -3.55
C TYR A 188 -17.10 -2.85 -4.95
N THR A 189 -18.17 -2.21 -5.46
CA THR A 189 -18.60 -2.36 -6.85
C THR A 189 -17.53 -1.89 -7.84
N LEU A 190 -16.85 -0.76 -7.58
CA LEU A 190 -15.76 -0.31 -8.44
C LEU A 190 -14.58 -1.29 -8.47
N PHE A 191 -14.20 -1.86 -7.32
CA PHE A 191 -13.18 -2.92 -7.26
C PHE A 191 -13.60 -4.17 -8.04
N TYR A 192 -14.87 -4.57 -7.95
CA TYR A 192 -15.41 -5.68 -8.74
C TYR A 192 -15.31 -5.40 -10.25
N LEU A 193 -15.73 -4.22 -10.71
CA LEU A 193 -15.64 -3.82 -12.12
C LEU A 193 -14.19 -3.73 -12.61
N SER A 194 -13.28 -3.25 -11.76
CA SER A 194 -11.84 -3.23 -12.05
C SER A 194 -11.29 -4.64 -12.24
N ALA A 195 -11.72 -5.61 -11.42
CA ALA A 195 -11.28 -6.99 -11.52
C ALA A 195 -11.77 -7.66 -12.81
N LEU A 196 -13.04 -7.46 -13.18
CA LEU A 196 -13.61 -7.99 -14.43
C LEU A 196 -12.89 -7.45 -15.68
N ARG A 197 -12.66 -6.13 -15.73
CA ARG A 197 -12.00 -5.52 -16.91
C ARG A 197 -10.53 -5.92 -17.03
N SER A 198 -9.90 -6.30 -15.92
CA SER A 198 -8.53 -6.82 -15.92
C SER A 198 -8.43 -8.25 -16.46
N THR A 199 -9.55 -9.00 -16.51
CA THR A 199 -9.60 -10.36 -17.10
C THR A 199 -10.02 -10.37 -18.57
N ASP A 200 -10.56 -9.25 -19.08
CA ASP A 200 -11.05 -9.09 -20.45
C ASP A 200 -10.05 -8.41 -21.41
N SER A 201 -8.79 -8.24 -21.01
CA SER A 201 -7.73 -7.79 -21.93
C SER A 201 -7.25 -8.99 -22.77
N PRO A 202 -7.15 -8.86 -24.11
CA PRO A 202 -6.84 -9.95 -25.03
C PRO A 202 -5.46 -10.59 -24.81
#